data_AF-A0A2P1ED60-F1
#
_entry.id   AF-A0A2P1ED60-F1
#
_cell.length_a   1.000
_cell.length_b   1.000
_cell.length_c   1.000
_cell.angle_alpha   90.00
_cell.angle_beta   90.00
_cell.angle_gamma   90.00
#
_symmetry.space_group_name_H-M   'P 1'
#
loop_
_entity.id
_entity.type
_entity.pdbx_description
1 polymer ?
#
loop_
_entity_poly.entity_id
_entity_poly.type
_entity_poly.pdbx_seq_one_letter_code
_entity_poly.pdbx_strand_id
1 'polypeptide(L)'
;MDLCTGRLTAGVRCVSCYSSSTTSREVAFLQQGTANSLVLRQVPISPTLKHKAQAACISSCVSVRCQAAAASSAEAAAEAAPNGRPVMIDGGGGGMDTSLLTPVYLDFLQKMSFSNSRDSCYPEQLDSVAARVNEIAGSYLPEKYIKAGAGFGNLLYSYHSLDLQAKIGHFTAMGLLIDDLTVNLTGPARKRYLEDMRLFQMKFTDPEGYARLYPGRGKLHEVLERFMVYLRTDQNPFFPTQLRLHSLLIKSMFDLIEGNLLEQHYQEHPVEYSAHMPQFPRFLRYKSGMSEIFAYFVIMQTSSSGSPSQDELFFYDRLYPMVPDLIDAIDFVNDVMSLYKELRQGEDSIAILTHSRIHNLSLLQSLQDRVEAVILCRTRLLALADRPGCDAIKDRIVTFFQGYMSWHFGIKRYRLDEILCGWYNGGVWA
;
A
#
# COMPACT_ATOMS: atom_id res chain seq x y z
N MET A 1 -34.01 29.81 -18.12
CA MET A 1 -34.37 30.89 -17.18
C MET A 1 -34.98 30.22 -15.96
N ASP A 2 -34.45 30.56 -14.79
CA ASP A 2 -34.99 30.46 -13.42
C ASP A 2 -35.81 29.21 -13.04
N LEU A 3 -35.27 28.33 -12.19
CA LEU A 3 -35.09 28.48 -10.73
C LEU A 3 -36.41 28.52 -9.95
N CYS A 4 -36.72 27.40 -9.28
CA CYS A 4 -37.34 27.47 -7.96
C CYS A 4 -36.81 26.34 -7.06
N THR A 5 -36.52 26.68 -5.80
CA THR A 5 -35.72 25.88 -4.87
C THR A 5 -36.57 25.10 -3.87
N GLY A 6 -36.24 23.83 -3.64
CA GLY A 6 -36.82 23.01 -2.56
C GLY A 6 -35.77 22.62 -1.53
N ARG A 7 -35.77 23.26 -0.36
CA ARG A 7 -34.95 22.84 0.80
C ARG A 7 -35.67 21.73 1.56
N LEU A 8 -34.98 20.62 1.84
CA LEU A 8 -35.42 19.61 2.79
C LEU A 8 -34.66 19.76 4.11
N THR A 9 -35.39 20.11 5.18
CA THR A 9 -34.90 20.08 6.56
C THR A 9 -35.40 18.82 7.26
N ALA A 10 -34.51 17.88 7.57
CA ALA A 10 -34.85 16.69 8.35
C ALA A 10 -34.82 17.03 9.86
N GLY A 11 -35.99 17.05 10.49
CA GLY A 11 -36.14 17.27 11.93
C GLY A 11 -35.93 15.99 12.73
N VAL A 12 -35.13 16.08 13.81
CA VAL A 12 -34.95 15.00 14.79
C VAL A 12 -36.27 14.76 15.52
N ARG A 13 -36.85 13.56 15.41
CA ARG A 13 -37.94 13.11 16.29
C ARG A 13 -37.38 12.27 17.44
N CYS A 14 -37.45 12.83 18.64
CA CYS A 14 -37.24 12.09 19.88
C CYS A 14 -38.48 11.22 20.15
N VAL A 15 -38.30 9.91 20.38
CA VAL A 15 -39.38 9.01 20.80
C VAL A 15 -39.16 8.67 22.27
N SER A 16 -40.04 9.21 23.12
CA SER A 16 -40.15 8.82 24.52
C SER A 16 -41.21 7.73 24.63
N CYS A 17 -40.85 6.60 25.24
CA CYS A 17 -41.80 5.57 25.65
C CYS A 17 -41.81 5.48 27.17
N TYR A 18 -42.99 5.66 27.77
CA TYR A 18 -43.21 5.46 29.20
C TYR A 18 -43.51 3.99 29.54
N SER A 19 -43.38 3.70 30.83
CA SER A 19 -43.43 2.38 31.49
C SER A 19 -44.75 1.60 31.39
N SER A 20 -44.65 0.26 31.45
CA SER A 20 -45.39 -0.54 32.45
C SER A 20 -44.78 -1.93 32.71
N SER A 21 -44.77 -2.30 34.00
CA SER A 21 -44.55 -3.62 34.62
C SER A 21 -45.31 -4.79 33.94
N THR A 22 -44.93 -6.07 33.97
CA THR A 22 -44.22 -6.90 34.98
C THR A 22 -43.26 -7.92 34.28
N THR A 23 -42.64 -8.99 34.85
CA THR A 23 -42.77 -9.71 36.14
C THR A 23 -41.43 -10.36 36.57
N SER A 24 -41.42 -10.93 37.77
CA SER A 24 -40.38 -11.69 38.48
C SER A 24 -39.76 -12.91 37.79
N ARG A 25 -38.44 -13.09 37.95
CA ARG A 25 -37.90 -14.32 38.57
C ARG A 25 -36.52 -14.07 39.21
N GLU A 26 -36.44 -14.33 40.51
CA GLU A 26 -35.18 -14.28 41.28
C GLU A 26 -34.37 -15.56 41.08
N VAL A 27 -33.05 -15.44 41.02
CA VAL A 27 -32.13 -16.44 41.57
C VAL A 27 -31.04 -15.67 42.31
N ALA A 28 -31.00 -15.83 43.63
CA ALA A 28 -29.96 -15.22 44.48
C ALA A 28 -28.75 -16.15 44.59
N PHE A 29 -27.56 -15.55 44.72
CA PHE A 29 -26.43 -16.18 45.40
C PHE A 29 -25.80 -15.18 46.37
N LEU A 30 -25.41 -15.66 47.55
CA LEU A 30 -25.05 -14.85 48.73
C LEU A 30 -23.55 -14.55 48.82
N GLN A 31 -23.25 -13.31 49.27
CA GLN A 31 -22.17 -12.89 50.20
C GLN A 31 -20.69 -13.19 49.79
N GLN A 32 -19.66 -12.46 50.23
CA GLN A 32 -19.46 -11.63 51.43
C GLN A 32 -18.71 -10.30 51.14
N GLY A 33 -18.73 -9.35 52.10
CA GLY A 33 -17.89 -8.14 52.09
C GLY A 33 -16.41 -8.43 52.42
N THR A 34 -15.49 -7.46 52.40
CA THR A 34 -15.44 -6.32 53.35
C THR A 34 -14.86 -5.01 52.76
N ALA A 35 -14.94 -3.92 53.54
CA ALA A 35 -14.77 -2.53 53.11
C ALA A 35 -13.34 -1.94 53.24
N ASN A 36 -13.10 -0.77 52.63
CA ASN A 36 -12.69 0.45 53.38
C ASN A 36 -12.80 1.78 52.59
N SER A 37 -13.24 2.83 53.31
CA SER A 37 -13.17 4.31 53.11
C SER A 37 -12.75 4.90 51.73
N LEU A 38 -13.57 5.78 51.10
CA LEU A 38 -13.61 7.26 51.30
C LEU A 38 -12.24 7.95 51.09
N VAL A 39 -12.10 8.96 50.22
CA VAL A 39 -12.66 10.33 50.37
C VAL A 39 -13.13 10.95 49.03
N LEU A 40 -14.25 11.67 49.08
CA LEU A 40 -14.75 12.57 48.03
C LEU A 40 -14.21 14.01 48.20
N ARG A 41 -13.88 14.68 47.09
CA ARG A 41 -13.97 16.15 46.98
C ARG A 41 -14.56 16.56 45.62
N GLN A 42 -15.70 17.24 45.68
CA GLN A 42 -16.21 18.15 44.64
C GLN A 42 -15.28 19.39 44.61
N VAL A 43 -15.30 20.37 43.69
CA VAL A 43 -16.34 21.26 43.10
C VAL A 43 -15.59 22.12 42.02
N PRO A 44 -16.19 23.01 41.18
CA PRO A 44 -17.26 22.90 40.18
C PRO A 44 -16.75 23.08 38.72
N ILE A 45 -17.68 23.02 37.75
CA ILE A 45 -17.53 23.60 36.40
C ILE A 45 -18.31 24.92 36.33
N SER A 46 -17.80 25.95 35.65
CA SER A 46 -18.60 27.09 35.18
C SER A 46 -18.05 27.66 33.86
N PRO A 47 -18.90 28.10 32.90
CA PRO A 47 -18.48 28.46 31.54
C PRO A 47 -18.40 29.97 31.30
N THR A 48 -17.73 30.40 30.22
CA THR A 48 -18.19 31.42 29.25
C THR A 48 -17.07 31.84 28.28
N LEU A 49 -17.37 31.93 26.97
CA LEU A 49 -17.33 33.19 26.19
C LEU A 49 -17.54 32.93 24.68
N LYS A 50 -18.48 33.68 24.08
CA LYS A 50 -18.61 33.87 22.63
C LYS A 50 -18.27 35.33 22.33
N HIS A 51 -17.45 35.60 21.30
CA HIS A 51 -17.77 36.47 20.15
C HIS A 51 -16.53 37.03 19.41
N LYS A 52 -16.61 37.01 18.06
CA LYS A 52 -16.12 38.04 17.10
C LYS A 52 -14.58 38.31 17.05
N ALA A 53 -13.96 38.68 15.91
CA ALA A 53 -14.40 38.77 14.52
C ALA A 53 -13.20 38.73 13.53
N GLN A 54 -13.51 38.48 12.25
CA GLN A 54 -12.86 38.97 11.02
C GLN A 54 -11.33 39.16 10.92
N ALA A 55 -10.78 38.33 10.01
CA ALA A 55 -9.99 38.72 8.82
C ALA A 55 -8.48 39.06 8.92
N ALA A 56 -7.87 39.00 7.72
CA ALA A 56 -6.50 39.31 7.32
C ALA A 56 -5.42 38.24 7.57
N CYS A 57 -4.85 37.73 6.48
CA CYS A 57 -3.55 37.06 6.44
C CYS A 57 -2.43 38.04 6.83
N ILE A 58 -1.39 37.56 7.50
CA ILE A 58 0.01 37.99 7.29
C ILE A 58 0.94 36.87 7.78
N SER A 59 2.02 36.68 7.04
CA SER A 59 3.13 35.76 7.35
C SER A 59 3.80 36.09 8.69
N SER A 60 4.08 35.08 9.51
CA SER A 60 5.36 35.00 10.24
C SER A 60 5.69 33.58 10.66
N CYS A 61 6.86 33.09 10.21
CA CYS A 61 7.48 31.90 10.80
C CYS A 61 8.04 32.24 12.17
N VAL A 62 7.69 31.48 13.21
CA VAL A 62 8.36 31.56 14.52
C VAL A 62 9.18 30.29 14.72
N SER A 63 10.50 30.45 14.64
CA SER A 63 11.48 29.41 14.91
C SER A 63 11.52 29.09 16.41
N VAL A 64 11.35 27.82 16.77
CA VAL A 64 11.61 27.34 18.13
C VAL A 64 13.10 27.03 18.25
N ARG A 65 13.81 27.85 19.04
CA ARG A 65 15.20 27.60 19.43
C ARG A 65 15.27 26.42 20.40
N CYS A 66 16.01 25.38 20.05
CA CYS A 66 16.66 24.51 21.03
C CYS A 66 18.13 24.94 21.16
N GLN A 67 18.53 25.39 22.34
CA GLN A 67 19.93 25.63 22.67
C GLN A 67 20.59 24.30 23.05
N ALA A 68 21.71 23.96 22.41
CA ALA A 68 22.68 22.99 22.91
C ALA A 68 24.08 23.63 22.81
N ALA A 69 24.92 23.38 23.81
CA ALA A 69 26.14 24.16 24.03
C ALA A 69 27.26 23.86 23.03
N ALA A 70 28.12 24.85 22.80
CA ALA A 70 29.30 24.72 21.96
C ALA A 70 30.41 23.92 22.68
N ALA A 71 31.10 23.05 21.93
CA ALA A 71 32.40 22.50 22.30
C ALA A 71 33.31 22.47 21.05
N SER A 72 34.35 23.30 21.09
CA SER A 72 35.59 23.29 20.30
C SER A 72 35.65 22.50 18.98
N SER A 73 35.61 23.26 17.88
CA SER A 73 36.56 23.24 16.76
C SER A 73 37.61 22.10 16.71
N ALA A 74 37.51 21.28 15.67
CA ALA A 74 38.68 20.74 14.96
C ALA A 74 38.40 20.84 13.46
N GLU A 75 39.16 21.66 12.73
CA GLU A 75 39.09 21.72 11.28
C GLU A 75 39.68 20.43 10.69
N ALA A 76 38.85 19.65 10.01
CA ALA A 76 39.30 18.64 9.06
C ALA A 76 38.77 19.07 7.68
N ALA A 77 39.68 19.25 6.72
CA ALA A 77 39.32 19.70 5.38
C ALA A 77 38.35 18.71 4.73
N ALA A 78 37.21 19.21 4.26
CA ALA A 78 36.34 18.45 3.39
C ALA A 78 37.02 18.30 2.03
N GLU A 79 37.74 17.19 1.81
CA GLU A 79 38.14 16.78 0.47
C GLU A 79 36.89 16.64 -0.41
N ALA A 80 36.98 17.16 -1.63
CA ALA A 80 35.90 17.08 -2.59
C ALA A 80 35.53 15.61 -2.85
N ALA A 81 34.23 15.29 -2.75
CA ALA A 81 33.73 13.96 -3.07
C ALA A 81 34.19 13.57 -4.48
N PRO A 82 34.86 12.41 -4.67
CA PRO A 82 35.34 12.01 -5.98
C PRO A 82 34.15 11.73 -6.91
N ASN A 83 34.23 12.27 -8.13
CA ASN A 83 33.27 12.03 -9.21
C ASN A 83 32.84 10.56 -9.26
N GLY A 84 31.52 10.33 -9.42
CA GLY A 84 30.88 9.04 -9.26
C GLY A 84 31.66 7.88 -9.87
N ARG A 85 32.14 6.97 -9.01
CA ARG A 85 32.69 5.68 -9.46
C ARG A 85 31.57 4.90 -10.13
N PRO A 86 31.82 4.25 -11.28
CA PRO A 86 30.85 3.30 -11.84
C PRO A 86 30.59 2.20 -10.81
N VAL A 87 29.32 1.82 -10.65
CA VAL A 87 28.93 0.69 -9.81
C VAL A 87 29.67 -0.55 -10.31
N MET A 88 30.38 -1.22 -9.41
CA MET A 88 30.99 -2.52 -9.69
C MET A 88 29.85 -3.55 -9.84
N ILE A 89 29.41 -3.74 -11.08
CA ILE A 89 28.55 -4.86 -11.45
C ILE A 89 29.45 -6.09 -11.52
N ASP A 90 29.28 -7.01 -10.56
CA ASP A 90 29.96 -8.30 -10.54
C ASP A 90 29.49 -9.14 -11.73
N GLY A 91 30.24 -9.08 -12.83
CA GLY A 91 29.93 -9.76 -14.10
C GLY A 91 30.09 -8.82 -15.30
N GLY A 92 31.08 -9.12 -16.15
CA GLY A 92 31.31 -8.37 -17.39
C GLY A 92 30.24 -8.64 -18.44
N GLY A 93 29.10 -7.95 -18.37
CA GLY A 93 28.07 -8.00 -19.42
C GLY A 93 26.62 -7.82 -18.97
N GLY A 94 26.24 -6.63 -18.51
CA GLY A 94 24.83 -6.19 -18.50
C GLY A 94 23.85 -6.99 -17.63
N GLY A 95 24.33 -7.68 -16.60
CA GLY A 95 23.49 -8.40 -15.65
C GLY A 95 24.33 -9.12 -14.60
N MET A 96 23.78 -9.29 -13.40
CA MET A 96 24.40 -10.11 -12.35
C MET A 96 24.31 -11.60 -12.75
N ASP A 97 25.40 -12.33 -12.54
CA ASP A 97 25.45 -13.77 -12.83
C ASP A 97 24.38 -14.53 -12.02
N THR A 98 23.58 -15.35 -12.70
CA THR A 98 22.57 -16.19 -12.05
C THR A 98 23.19 -17.13 -11.03
N SER A 99 24.45 -17.58 -11.25
CA SER A 99 25.17 -18.43 -10.29
C SER A 99 25.40 -17.78 -8.92
N LEU A 100 25.49 -16.44 -8.88
CA LEU A 100 25.60 -15.65 -7.64
C LEU A 100 24.24 -15.40 -6.99
N LEU A 101 23.18 -15.30 -7.80
CA LEU A 101 21.81 -15.06 -7.32
C LEU A 101 21.15 -16.31 -6.75
N THR A 102 21.26 -17.47 -7.43
CA THR A 102 20.63 -18.74 -7.00
C THR A 102 20.82 -19.05 -5.50
N PRO A 103 22.03 -19.04 -4.91
CA PRO A 103 22.19 -19.35 -3.49
C PRO A 103 21.52 -18.32 -2.56
N VAL A 104 21.51 -17.02 -2.91
CA VAL A 104 20.87 -15.97 -2.11
C VAL A 104 19.36 -16.13 -2.11
N TYR A 105 18.76 -16.40 -3.27
CA TYR A 105 17.31 -16.65 -3.38
C TYR A 105 16.91 -17.93 -2.64
N LEU A 106 17.68 -19.02 -2.74
CA LEU A 106 17.37 -20.27 -2.02
C LEU A 106 17.43 -20.10 -0.50
N ASP A 107 18.45 -19.44 0.04
CA ASP A 107 18.56 -19.11 1.46
C ASP A 107 17.41 -18.20 1.94
N PHE A 108 17.09 -17.16 1.17
CA PHE A 108 15.94 -16.28 1.43
C PHE A 108 14.63 -17.06 1.52
N LEU A 109 14.31 -17.88 0.52
CA LEU A 109 13.07 -18.65 0.46
C LEU A 109 12.99 -19.69 1.60
N GLN A 110 14.12 -20.30 1.96
CA GLN A 110 14.21 -21.19 3.13
C GLN A 110 13.92 -20.44 4.45
N LYS A 111 14.55 -19.28 4.67
CA LYS A 111 14.31 -18.44 5.86
C LYS A 111 12.88 -17.89 5.94
N MET A 112 12.27 -17.61 4.79
CA MET A 112 10.86 -17.24 4.69
C MET A 112 9.89 -18.42 4.87
N SER A 113 10.40 -19.64 5.03
CA SER A 113 9.60 -20.88 5.14
C SER A 113 8.69 -21.12 3.93
N PHE A 114 9.11 -20.69 2.74
CA PHE A 114 8.32 -20.80 1.52
C PHE A 114 8.21 -22.26 1.06
N SER A 115 6.98 -22.70 0.79
CA SER A 115 6.72 -23.99 0.15
C SER A 115 6.71 -23.80 -1.36
N ASN A 116 7.45 -24.62 -2.11
CA ASN A 116 7.56 -24.56 -3.57
C ASN A 116 6.64 -25.56 -4.30
N SER A 117 5.74 -26.24 -3.59
CA SER A 117 4.87 -27.29 -4.13
C SER A 117 3.73 -26.73 -4.98
N ARG A 118 3.09 -27.59 -5.80
CA ARG A 118 1.88 -27.20 -6.54
C ARG A 118 0.77 -26.77 -5.58
N ASP A 119 0.51 -27.58 -4.56
CA ASP A 119 -0.61 -27.39 -3.62
C ASP A 119 -0.48 -26.10 -2.79
N SER A 120 0.75 -25.65 -2.50
CA SER A 120 0.98 -24.41 -1.74
C SER A 120 1.05 -23.13 -2.58
N CYS A 121 1.09 -23.25 -3.92
CA CYS A 121 1.40 -22.13 -4.81
C CYS A 121 0.42 -21.94 -5.97
N TYR A 122 -0.33 -22.97 -6.34
CA TYR A 122 -1.27 -22.90 -7.45
C TYR A 122 -2.58 -22.22 -7.00
N PRO A 123 -3.02 -21.17 -7.69
CA PRO A 123 -4.26 -20.47 -7.34
C PRO A 123 -5.48 -21.32 -7.70
N GLU A 124 -6.00 -22.11 -6.74
CA GLU A 124 -7.10 -23.08 -6.95
C GLU A 124 -8.37 -22.45 -7.57
N GLN A 125 -8.65 -21.18 -7.25
CA GLN A 125 -9.84 -20.47 -7.74
C GLN A 125 -9.50 -19.46 -8.85
N LEU A 126 -8.31 -19.56 -9.47
CA LEU A 126 -7.85 -18.58 -10.47
C LEU A 126 -8.87 -18.33 -11.56
N ASP A 127 -9.42 -19.39 -12.16
CA ASP A 127 -10.36 -19.26 -13.28
C ASP A 127 -11.65 -18.54 -12.85
N SER A 128 -12.15 -18.82 -11.65
CA SER A 128 -13.31 -18.15 -11.06
C SER A 128 -13.04 -16.68 -10.74
N VAL A 129 -11.88 -16.38 -10.16
CA VAL A 129 -11.47 -14.98 -9.87
C VAL A 129 -11.20 -14.23 -11.17
N ALA A 130 -10.54 -14.85 -12.16
CA ALA A 130 -10.23 -14.24 -13.45
C ALA A 130 -11.48 -13.99 -14.29
N ALA A 131 -12.44 -14.92 -14.30
CA ALA A 131 -13.76 -14.69 -14.89
C ALA A 131 -14.44 -13.48 -14.25
N ARG A 132 -14.43 -13.38 -12.91
CA ARG A 132 -15.03 -12.26 -12.18
C ARG A 132 -14.29 -10.93 -12.39
N VAL A 133 -12.95 -10.92 -12.47
CA VAL A 133 -12.16 -9.74 -12.86
C VAL A 133 -12.52 -9.30 -14.28
N ASN A 134 -12.67 -10.24 -15.21
CA ASN A 134 -13.06 -9.98 -16.60
C ASN A 134 -14.49 -9.43 -16.71
N GLU A 135 -15.44 -9.89 -15.89
CA GLU A 135 -16.78 -9.31 -15.80
C GLU A 135 -16.76 -7.85 -15.33
N ILE A 136 -15.95 -7.51 -14.32
CA ILE A 136 -15.85 -6.15 -13.78
C ILE A 136 -15.13 -5.22 -14.76
N ALA A 137 -14.05 -5.69 -15.39
CA ALA A 137 -13.25 -4.90 -16.32
C ALA A 137 -13.92 -4.74 -17.71
N GLY A 138 -14.55 -5.79 -18.23
CA GLY A 138 -14.93 -5.83 -19.64
C GLY A 138 -13.72 -5.71 -20.57
N SER A 139 -13.93 -5.15 -21.77
CA SER A 139 -12.99 -5.27 -22.90
C SER A 139 -11.74 -4.37 -22.87
N TYR A 140 -11.58 -3.45 -21.91
CA TYR A 140 -10.46 -2.49 -21.94
C TYR A 140 -9.16 -3.00 -21.30
N LEU A 141 -9.24 -4.09 -20.53
CA LEU A 141 -8.13 -4.64 -19.76
C LEU A 141 -7.59 -5.91 -20.46
N PRO A 142 -6.36 -5.91 -20.98
CA PRO A 142 -5.80 -7.09 -21.65
C PRO A 142 -5.69 -8.31 -20.72
N GLU A 143 -5.87 -9.50 -21.29
CA GLU A 143 -5.89 -10.80 -20.58
C GLU A 143 -4.69 -11.01 -19.64
N LYS A 144 -3.48 -10.58 -20.04
CA LYS A 144 -2.27 -10.68 -19.20
C LYS A 144 -2.43 -9.96 -17.84
N TYR A 145 -3.09 -8.81 -17.81
CA TYR A 145 -3.34 -8.07 -16.56
C TYR A 145 -4.51 -8.68 -15.78
N ILE A 146 -5.54 -9.21 -16.46
CA ILE A 146 -6.63 -9.95 -15.82
C ILE A 146 -6.06 -11.15 -15.06
N LYS A 147 -5.21 -11.97 -15.68
CA LYS A 147 -4.57 -13.12 -15.01
C LYS A 147 -3.65 -12.70 -13.88
N ALA A 148 -2.75 -11.73 -14.12
CA ALA A 148 -1.83 -11.24 -13.08
C ALA A 148 -2.59 -10.67 -11.87
N GLY A 149 -3.64 -9.87 -12.10
CA GLY A 149 -4.50 -9.34 -11.05
C GLY A 149 -5.32 -10.41 -10.34
N ALA A 150 -5.94 -11.32 -11.07
CA ALA A 150 -6.72 -12.43 -10.49
C ALA A 150 -5.87 -13.32 -9.60
N GLY A 151 -4.65 -13.67 -10.02
CA GLY A 151 -3.70 -14.40 -9.18
C GLY A 151 -3.24 -13.60 -7.97
N PHE A 152 -3.10 -12.27 -8.08
CA PHE A 152 -2.79 -11.40 -6.94
C PHE A 152 -3.92 -11.40 -5.91
N GLY A 153 -5.17 -11.27 -6.37
CA GLY A 153 -6.36 -11.37 -5.55
C GLY A 153 -6.52 -12.74 -4.88
N ASN A 154 -6.26 -13.82 -5.62
CA ASN A 154 -6.47 -15.18 -5.12
C ASN A 154 -5.36 -15.69 -4.19
N LEU A 155 -4.09 -15.47 -4.51
CA LEU A 155 -2.97 -16.03 -3.74
C LEU A 155 -2.73 -15.29 -2.41
N LEU A 156 -2.67 -13.95 -2.44
CA LEU A 156 -2.34 -13.14 -1.27
C LEU A 156 -3.52 -13.02 -0.29
N TYR A 157 -4.73 -13.15 -0.80
CA TYR A 157 -5.98 -12.83 -0.09
C TYR A 157 -7.03 -13.95 -0.20
N SER A 158 -6.59 -15.20 -0.25
CA SER A 158 -7.44 -16.42 -0.38
C SER A 158 -8.53 -16.55 0.69
N TYR A 159 -8.35 -15.91 1.86
CA TYR A 159 -9.31 -15.84 2.97
C TYR A 159 -10.45 -14.83 2.77
N HIS A 160 -10.39 -13.98 1.74
CA HIS A 160 -11.50 -13.08 1.37
C HIS A 160 -12.53 -13.79 0.50
N SER A 161 -13.74 -13.23 0.39
CA SER A 161 -14.76 -13.74 -0.53
C SER A 161 -14.32 -13.59 -1.99
N LEU A 162 -14.84 -14.44 -2.88
CA LEU A 162 -14.52 -14.43 -4.31
C LEU A 162 -14.72 -13.04 -4.96
N ASP A 163 -15.78 -12.31 -4.61
CA ASP A 163 -16.04 -10.96 -5.12
C ASP A 163 -15.00 -9.94 -4.63
N LEU A 164 -14.54 -10.05 -3.37
CA LEU A 164 -13.49 -9.19 -2.84
C LEU A 164 -12.12 -9.53 -3.44
N GLN A 165 -11.78 -10.82 -3.59
CA GLN A 165 -10.57 -11.25 -4.31
C GLN A 165 -10.55 -10.71 -5.74
N ALA A 166 -11.67 -10.78 -6.46
CA ALA A 166 -11.78 -10.27 -7.82
C ALA A 166 -11.72 -8.73 -7.88
N LYS A 167 -12.29 -8.00 -6.93
CA LYS A 167 -12.17 -6.54 -6.87
C LYS A 167 -10.75 -6.08 -6.54
N ILE A 168 -10.06 -6.78 -5.63
CA ILE A 168 -8.62 -6.57 -5.39
C ILE A 168 -7.82 -6.85 -6.66
N GLY A 169 -8.11 -7.97 -7.34
CA GLY A 169 -7.42 -8.33 -8.59
C GLY A 169 -7.66 -7.33 -9.72
N HIS A 170 -8.87 -6.80 -9.86
CA HIS A 170 -9.20 -5.74 -10.81
C HIS A 170 -8.45 -4.44 -10.51
N PHE A 171 -8.41 -4.03 -9.24
CA PHE A 171 -7.61 -2.88 -8.77
C PHE A 171 -6.12 -3.05 -9.12
N THR A 172 -5.50 -4.18 -8.76
CA THR A 172 -4.11 -4.48 -9.08
C THR A 172 -3.86 -4.48 -10.59
N ALA A 173 -4.74 -5.10 -11.37
CA ALA A 173 -4.60 -5.18 -12.82
C ALA A 173 -4.65 -3.81 -13.51
N MET A 174 -5.52 -2.90 -13.06
CA MET A 174 -5.55 -1.52 -13.55
C MET A 174 -4.30 -0.74 -13.13
N GLY A 175 -3.79 -0.95 -11.92
CA GLY A 175 -2.54 -0.34 -11.44
C GLY A 175 -1.34 -0.74 -12.31
N LEU A 176 -1.19 -2.05 -12.57
CA LEU A 176 -0.16 -2.60 -13.46
C LEU A 176 -0.29 -2.08 -14.90
N LEU A 177 -1.51 -1.86 -15.40
CA LEU A 177 -1.71 -1.25 -16.72
C LEU A 177 -1.35 0.24 -16.72
N ILE A 178 -1.64 0.98 -15.64
CA ILE A 178 -1.26 2.40 -15.53
C ILE A 178 0.26 2.56 -15.56
N ASP A 179 0.95 1.73 -14.78
CA ASP A 179 2.42 1.62 -14.68
C ASP A 179 3.04 1.29 -16.05
N ASP A 180 2.69 0.12 -16.63
CA ASP A 180 3.19 -0.32 -17.94
C ASP A 180 2.96 0.74 -19.04
N LEU A 181 1.86 1.52 -19.01
CA LEU A 181 1.59 2.57 -20.01
C LEU A 181 2.52 3.78 -19.92
N THR A 182 3.12 4.09 -18.77
CA THR A 182 4.07 5.22 -18.68
C THR A 182 5.36 4.94 -19.45
N VAL A 183 5.81 3.69 -19.39
CA VAL A 183 7.04 3.20 -20.01
C VAL A 183 6.82 2.78 -21.46
N ASN A 184 5.74 2.06 -21.77
CA ASN A 184 5.55 1.43 -23.09
C ASN A 184 4.97 2.37 -24.16
N LEU A 185 4.30 3.46 -23.79
CA LEU A 185 3.86 4.47 -24.77
C LEU A 185 5.06 5.29 -25.26
N THR A 186 5.03 5.72 -26.52
CA THR A 186 6.07 6.56 -27.12
C THR A 186 5.50 7.80 -27.82
N GLY A 187 6.37 8.77 -28.11
CA GLY A 187 6.04 9.94 -28.92
C GLY A 187 4.83 10.76 -28.42
N PRO A 188 3.95 11.24 -29.33
CA PRO A 188 2.77 12.02 -28.96
C PRO A 188 1.81 11.30 -28.00
N ALA A 189 1.72 9.96 -28.08
CA ALA A 189 0.86 9.17 -27.20
C ALA A 189 1.36 9.18 -25.75
N ARG A 190 2.68 8.99 -25.52
CA ARG A 190 3.27 9.14 -24.18
C ARG A 190 3.05 10.54 -23.62
N LYS A 191 3.32 11.58 -24.43
CA LYS A 191 3.14 12.98 -23.99
C LYS A 191 1.69 13.26 -23.57
N ARG A 192 0.71 12.79 -24.35
CA ARG A 192 -0.72 12.86 -24.04
C ARG A 192 -1.05 12.11 -22.74
N TYR A 193 -0.55 10.90 -22.57
CA TYR A 193 -0.82 10.08 -21.38
C TYR A 193 -0.25 10.71 -20.09
N LEU A 194 0.98 11.21 -20.11
CA LEU A 194 1.58 11.89 -18.96
C LEU A 194 0.89 13.24 -18.64
N GLU A 195 0.29 13.91 -19.63
CA GLU A 195 -0.58 15.06 -19.37
C GLU A 195 -1.92 14.61 -18.74
N ASP A 196 -2.52 13.54 -19.26
CA ASP A 196 -3.77 12.97 -18.71
C ASP A 196 -3.60 12.51 -17.25
N MET A 197 -2.45 11.96 -16.88
CA MET A 197 -2.09 11.61 -15.49
C MET A 197 -2.04 12.85 -14.58
N ARG A 198 -1.38 13.94 -15.02
CA ARG A 198 -1.34 15.21 -14.26
C ARG A 198 -2.73 15.83 -14.07
N LEU A 199 -3.64 15.62 -15.03
CA LEU A 199 -5.01 16.12 -14.98
C LEU A 199 -5.97 15.20 -14.20
N PHE A 200 -5.55 13.97 -13.85
CA PHE A 200 -6.39 12.96 -13.20
C PHE A 200 -6.98 13.47 -11.88
N GLN A 201 -6.15 13.94 -10.96
CA GLN A 201 -6.60 14.33 -9.62
C GLN A 201 -7.63 15.47 -9.70
N MET A 202 -7.36 16.50 -10.51
CA MET A 202 -8.29 17.61 -10.71
C MET A 202 -9.61 17.14 -11.34
N LYS A 203 -9.59 16.25 -12.33
CA LYS A 203 -10.83 15.71 -12.91
C LYS A 203 -11.58 14.79 -11.94
N PHE A 204 -10.85 14.14 -11.03
CA PHE A 204 -11.43 13.34 -9.97
C PHE A 204 -12.07 14.19 -8.85
N THR A 205 -11.52 15.35 -8.52
CA THR A 205 -12.05 16.21 -7.43
C THR A 205 -13.03 17.27 -7.92
N ASP A 206 -12.80 17.88 -9.08
CA ASP A 206 -13.63 18.92 -9.69
C ASP A 206 -13.82 18.69 -11.21
N PRO A 207 -14.76 17.81 -11.62
CA PRO A 207 -15.07 17.57 -13.03
C PRO A 207 -15.52 18.83 -13.79
N GLU A 208 -16.22 19.75 -13.11
CA GLU A 208 -16.70 21.00 -13.69
C GLU A 208 -15.56 22.00 -13.90
N GLY A 209 -14.63 22.09 -12.94
CA GLY A 209 -13.39 22.83 -13.04
C GLY A 209 -12.48 22.30 -14.13
N TYR A 210 -12.32 20.98 -14.25
CA TYR A 210 -11.63 20.37 -15.38
C TYR A 210 -12.24 20.81 -16.71
N ALA A 211 -13.58 20.72 -16.87
CA ALA A 211 -14.26 21.11 -18.10
C ALA A 211 -14.15 22.62 -18.40
N ARG A 212 -14.14 23.47 -17.36
CA ARG A 212 -14.03 24.93 -17.44
C ARG A 212 -12.60 25.41 -17.76
N LEU A 213 -11.58 24.78 -17.18
CA LEU A 213 -10.17 25.13 -17.34
C LEU A 213 -9.54 24.52 -18.61
N TYR A 214 -10.05 23.36 -19.06
CA TYR A 214 -9.55 22.62 -20.22
C TYR A 214 -10.67 22.38 -21.25
N PRO A 215 -11.31 23.44 -21.78
CA PRO A 215 -12.39 23.29 -22.75
C PRO A 215 -11.90 22.58 -24.01
N GLY A 216 -12.70 21.63 -24.52
CA GLY A 216 -12.35 20.82 -25.70
C GLY A 216 -11.30 19.73 -25.47
N ARG A 217 -10.66 19.64 -24.30
CA ARG A 217 -9.60 18.66 -23.98
C ARG A 217 -10.10 17.20 -23.93
N GLY A 218 -11.40 17.02 -23.73
CA GLY A 218 -12.11 15.73 -23.84
C GLY A 218 -11.93 14.79 -22.66
N LYS A 219 -11.99 13.48 -22.93
CA LYS A 219 -11.68 12.43 -21.96
C LYS A 219 -10.16 12.29 -21.76
N LEU A 220 -9.77 11.87 -20.56
CA LEU A 220 -8.44 11.33 -20.28
C LEU A 220 -8.32 9.95 -20.96
N HIS A 221 -7.12 9.37 -20.93
CA HIS A 221 -6.88 7.99 -21.35
C HIS A 221 -7.88 7.00 -20.70
N GLU A 222 -8.33 5.98 -21.44
CA GLU A 222 -9.46 5.14 -21.00
C GLU A 222 -9.24 4.50 -19.63
N VAL A 223 -8.05 3.94 -19.35
CA VAL A 223 -7.75 3.32 -18.05
C VAL A 223 -7.96 4.30 -16.87
N LEU A 224 -7.65 5.59 -17.07
CA LEU A 224 -7.80 6.63 -16.05
C LEU A 224 -9.28 6.98 -15.85
N GLU A 225 -10.07 7.09 -16.94
CA GLU A 225 -11.53 7.27 -16.85
C GLU A 225 -12.20 6.08 -16.15
N ARG A 226 -11.78 4.85 -16.46
CA ARG A 226 -12.27 3.62 -15.81
C ARG A 226 -11.89 3.59 -14.32
N PHE A 227 -10.68 4.01 -13.96
CA PHE A 227 -10.28 4.11 -12.56
C PHE A 227 -11.11 5.14 -11.79
N MET A 228 -11.42 6.31 -12.38
CA MET A 228 -12.32 7.28 -11.74
C MET A 228 -13.73 6.72 -11.52
N VAL A 229 -14.24 5.87 -12.41
CA VAL A 229 -15.52 5.16 -12.22
C VAL A 229 -15.39 4.14 -11.08
N TYR A 230 -14.35 3.30 -11.09
CA TYR A 230 -14.09 2.33 -10.02
C TYR A 230 -14.08 3.01 -8.64
N LEU A 231 -13.32 4.09 -8.49
CA LEU A 231 -13.18 4.85 -7.23
C LEU A 231 -14.47 5.53 -6.73
N ARG A 232 -15.50 5.68 -7.57
CA ARG A 232 -16.75 6.38 -7.25
C ARG A 232 -17.99 5.48 -7.21
N THR A 233 -17.84 4.18 -7.44
CA THR A 233 -18.95 3.23 -7.58
C THR A 233 -18.74 1.97 -6.73
N ASP A 234 -19.76 1.11 -6.69
CA ASP A 234 -19.79 -0.20 -6.04
C ASP A 234 -18.82 -1.25 -6.65
N GLN A 235 -18.15 -0.90 -7.75
CA GLN A 235 -16.97 -1.62 -8.22
C GLN A 235 -15.85 -1.59 -7.16
N ASN A 236 -15.69 -0.48 -6.43
CA ASN A 236 -14.83 -0.44 -5.25
C ASN A 236 -15.51 -1.19 -4.09
N PRO A 237 -14.87 -2.23 -3.51
CA PRO A 237 -15.48 -3.08 -2.48
C PRO A 237 -15.80 -2.34 -1.17
N PHE A 238 -15.25 -1.14 -0.98
CA PHE A 238 -15.41 -0.32 0.21
C PHE A 238 -16.47 0.77 0.04
N PHE A 239 -16.98 0.97 -1.17
CA PHE A 239 -18.01 1.97 -1.44
C PHE A 239 -19.42 1.42 -1.19
N PRO A 240 -20.34 2.18 -0.55
CA PRO A 240 -20.13 3.41 0.22
C PRO A 240 -19.89 3.14 1.73
N THR A 241 -19.82 1.87 2.15
CA THR A 241 -19.99 1.47 3.56
C THR A 241 -18.71 1.51 4.40
N GLN A 242 -17.53 1.39 3.79
CA GLN A 242 -16.24 1.33 4.48
C GLN A 242 -15.40 2.56 4.15
N LEU A 243 -15.94 3.74 4.50
CA LEU A 243 -15.41 5.08 4.15
C LEU A 243 -13.90 5.25 4.36
N ARG A 244 -13.31 4.64 5.40
CA ARG A 244 -11.86 4.68 5.66
C ARG A 244 -11.07 3.96 4.57
N LEU A 245 -11.44 2.73 4.22
CA LEU A 245 -10.76 1.94 3.19
C LEU A 245 -11.02 2.50 1.80
N HIS A 246 -12.22 3.05 1.57
CA HIS A 246 -12.54 3.80 0.35
C HIS A 246 -11.64 5.02 0.17
N SER A 247 -11.48 5.83 1.22
CA SER A 247 -10.59 7.02 1.22
C SER A 247 -9.12 6.63 1.04
N LEU A 248 -8.68 5.55 1.69
CA LEU A 248 -7.33 5.02 1.54
C LEU A 248 -7.05 4.58 0.10
N LEU A 249 -7.98 3.87 -0.53
CA LEU A 249 -7.82 3.39 -1.90
C LEU A 249 -7.73 4.59 -2.89
N ILE A 250 -8.52 5.65 -2.69
CA ILE A 250 -8.36 6.91 -3.44
C ILE A 250 -6.96 7.52 -3.22
N LYS A 251 -6.50 7.60 -1.97
CA LYS A 251 -5.18 8.14 -1.60
C LYS A 251 -4.05 7.36 -2.29
N SER A 252 -4.08 6.02 -2.23
CA SER A 252 -3.07 5.16 -2.87
C SER A 252 -3.03 5.34 -4.39
N MET A 253 -4.16 5.65 -5.03
CA MET A 253 -4.16 5.94 -6.47
C MET A 253 -3.58 7.31 -6.84
N PHE A 254 -3.77 8.33 -6.00
CA PHE A 254 -3.07 9.61 -6.19
C PHE A 254 -1.56 9.44 -5.96
N ASP A 255 -1.16 8.66 -4.96
CA ASP A 255 0.24 8.33 -4.72
C ASP A 255 0.87 7.54 -5.87
N LEU A 256 0.18 6.54 -6.45
CA LEU A 256 0.65 5.80 -7.63
C LEU A 256 0.92 6.74 -8.82
N ILE A 257 -0.04 7.62 -9.11
CA ILE A 257 0.02 8.54 -10.25
C ILE A 257 1.15 9.55 -10.07
N GLU A 258 1.31 10.09 -8.86
CA GLU A 258 2.42 10.99 -8.54
C GLU A 258 3.78 10.27 -8.58
N GLY A 259 3.87 9.05 -8.02
CA GLY A 259 5.08 8.22 -8.05
C GLY A 259 5.53 7.92 -9.49
N ASN A 260 4.59 7.48 -10.33
CA ASN A 260 4.81 7.30 -11.77
C ASN A 260 5.30 8.60 -12.45
N LEU A 261 4.65 9.74 -12.19
CA LEU A 261 5.07 11.02 -12.79
C LEU A 261 6.47 11.46 -12.35
N LEU A 262 6.85 11.18 -11.10
CA LEU A 262 8.20 11.43 -10.57
C LEU A 262 9.24 10.49 -11.18
N GLU A 263 8.95 9.20 -11.31
CA GLU A 263 9.83 8.21 -11.95
C GLU A 263 10.08 8.58 -13.43
N GLN A 264 9.02 8.94 -14.16
CA GLN A 264 9.14 9.43 -15.55
C GLN A 264 9.90 10.76 -15.64
N HIS A 265 9.79 11.65 -14.64
CA HIS A 265 10.60 12.85 -14.57
C HIS A 265 12.08 12.53 -14.33
N TYR A 266 12.40 11.57 -13.47
CA TYR A 266 13.78 11.15 -13.17
C TYR A 266 14.43 10.30 -14.26
N GLN A 267 13.65 9.64 -15.12
CA GLN A 267 14.18 9.08 -16.38
C GLN A 267 14.69 10.18 -17.33
N GLU A 268 14.04 11.35 -17.36
CA GLU A 268 14.44 12.48 -18.19
C GLU A 268 15.45 13.42 -17.49
N HIS A 269 15.43 13.48 -16.16
CA HIS A 269 16.24 14.35 -15.31
C HIS A 269 16.75 13.56 -14.08
N PRO A 270 17.80 12.73 -14.23
CA PRO A 270 18.24 11.83 -13.16
C PRO A 270 18.61 12.55 -11.85
N VAL A 271 18.09 12.04 -10.74
CA VAL A 271 18.50 12.47 -9.40
C VAL A 271 19.78 11.75 -8.98
N GLU A 272 20.77 12.52 -8.56
CA GLU A 272 21.96 11.99 -7.89
C GLU A 272 21.62 11.65 -6.45
N TYR A 273 21.33 10.37 -6.20
CA TYR A 273 21.11 9.84 -4.86
C TYR A 273 22.42 9.88 -4.05
N SER A 274 22.38 10.56 -2.91
CA SER A 274 23.53 10.71 -2.00
C SER A 274 23.20 10.25 -0.58
N ALA A 275 24.24 10.02 0.24
CA ALA A 275 24.12 9.69 1.66
C ALA A 275 23.33 10.72 2.50
N HIS A 276 23.14 11.94 1.99
CA HIS A 276 22.32 12.98 2.62
C HIS A 276 20.81 12.83 2.35
N MET A 277 20.40 11.89 1.49
CA MET A 277 19.00 11.62 1.14
C MET A 277 18.51 10.22 1.58
N PRO A 278 18.84 9.71 2.78
CA PRO A 278 18.66 8.29 3.12
C PRO A 278 17.19 7.82 3.15
N GLN A 279 16.24 8.75 3.33
CA GLN A 279 14.80 8.45 3.34
C GLN A 279 14.12 8.64 1.98
N PHE A 280 14.77 9.33 1.03
CA PHE A 280 14.14 9.72 -0.22
C PHE A 280 13.76 8.52 -1.12
N PRO A 281 14.60 7.48 -1.31
CA PRO A 281 14.21 6.30 -2.10
C PRO A 281 13.00 5.58 -1.49
N ARG A 282 12.96 5.43 -0.16
CA ARG A 282 11.85 4.78 0.55
C ARG A 282 10.56 5.59 0.45
N PHE A 283 10.65 6.92 0.55
CA PHE A 283 9.51 7.82 0.34
C PHE A 283 8.96 7.74 -1.09
N LEU A 284 9.83 7.71 -2.11
CA LEU A 284 9.40 7.52 -3.50
C LEU A 284 8.76 6.15 -3.71
N ARG A 285 9.37 5.08 -3.16
CA ARG A 285 8.87 3.71 -3.24
C ARG A 285 7.48 3.53 -2.64
N TYR A 286 7.20 4.17 -1.51
CA TYR A 286 5.87 4.20 -0.89
C TYR A 286 4.80 4.85 -1.77
N LYS A 287 5.19 5.76 -2.69
CA LYS A 287 4.25 6.38 -3.64
C LYS A 287 3.90 5.43 -4.77
N SER A 288 4.89 4.92 -5.49
CA SER A 288 4.64 4.02 -6.64
C SER A 288 4.17 2.61 -6.22
N GLY A 289 4.55 2.12 -5.04
CA GLY A 289 4.25 0.74 -4.60
C GLY A 289 2.79 0.45 -4.23
N MET A 290 1.99 1.46 -3.89
CA MET A 290 0.63 1.29 -3.30
C MET A 290 0.59 0.36 -2.07
N SER A 291 1.72 0.11 -1.42
CA SER A 291 1.89 -0.92 -0.39
C SER A 291 0.96 -0.74 0.81
N GLU A 292 0.56 0.49 1.14
CA GLU A 292 -0.40 0.76 2.22
C GLU A 292 -1.78 0.12 1.99
N ILE A 293 -2.40 0.28 0.81
CA ILE A 293 -3.73 -0.30 0.56
C ILE A 293 -3.66 -1.84 0.53
N PHE A 294 -2.57 -2.39 -0.02
CA PHE A 294 -2.32 -3.83 -0.03
C PHE A 294 -2.07 -4.40 1.38
N ALA A 295 -1.39 -3.66 2.26
CA ALA A 295 -1.22 -4.01 3.68
C ALA A 295 -2.58 -4.06 4.39
N TYR A 296 -3.45 -3.07 4.14
CA TYR A 296 -4.81 -3.07 4.69
C TYR A 296 -5.65 -4.25 4.19
N PHE A 297 -5.46 -4.73 2.95
CA PHE A 297 -6.14 -5.95 2.49
C PHE A 297 -5.69 -7.20 3.25
N VAL A 298 -4.48 -7.24 3.82
CA VAL A 298 -4.03 -8.36 4.68
C VAL A 298 -4.75 -8.34 6.03
N ILE A 299 -4.79 -7.17 6.66
CA ILE A 299 -5.32 -7.01 8.02
C ILE A 299 -6.81 -6.61 8.08
N MET A 300 -7.50 -6.45 6.95
CA MET A 300 -8.93 -6.12 6.99
C MET A 300 -9.71 -7.30 7.59
N GLN A 301 -10.33 -7.04 8.74
CA GLN A 301 -11.18 -7.99 9.43
C GLN A 301 -12.63 -7.74 9.03
N THR A 302 -13.31 -8.79 8.59
CA THR A 302 -14.77 -8.82 8.61
C THR A 302 -15.22 -8.91 10.07
N SER A 303 -15.79 -7.82 10.58
CA SER A 303 -16.35 -7.67 11.93
C SER A 303 -16.92 -8.97 12.53
N SER A 304 -16.47 -9.31 13.74
CA SER A 304 -16.81 -10.60 14.37
C SER A 304 -17.24 -10.50 15.84
N SER A 305 -17.04 -9.37 16.52
CA SER A 305 -17.50 -9.19 17.91
C SER A 305 -19.01 -8.90 18.02
N GLY A 306 -19.66 -8.54 16.91
CA GLY A 306 -21.03 -7.99 16.90
C GLY A 306 -21.13 -6.57 17.46
N SER A 307 -20.00 -5.96 17.86
CA SER A 307 -19.93 -4.60 18.40
C SER A 307 -18.95 -3.74 17.60
N PRO A 308 -19.44 -2.79 16.77
CA PRO A 308 -18.59 -1.98 15.90
C PRO A 308 -17.47 -1.24 16.64
N SER A 309 -17.71 -0.80 17.89
CA SER A 309 -16.69 -0.12 18.70
C SER A 309 -15.61 -1.07 19.24
N GLN A 310 -15.93 -2.34 19.49
CA GLN A 310 -14.93 -3.34 19.88
C GLN A 310 -14.09 -3.77 18.68
N ASP A 311 -14.71 -3.95 17.50
CA ASP A 311 -13.99 -4.22 16.25
C ASP A 311 -13.06 -3.05 15.89
N GLU A 312 -13.49 -1.80 16.10
CA GLU A 312 -12.66 -0.59 15.85
C GLU A 312 -11.47 -0.51 16.81
N LEU A 313 -11.68 -0.69 18.12
CA LEU A 313 -10.60 -0.73 19.11
C LEU A 313 -9.63 -1.87 18.83
N PHE A 314 -10.14 -3.07 18.51
CA PHE A 314 -9.31 -4.21 18.13
C PHE A 314 -8.46 -3.89 16.91
N PHE A 315 -9.04 -3.26 15.88
CA PHE A 315 -8.28 -2.83 14.72
C PHE A 315 -7.13 -1.89 15.10
N TYR A 316 -7.39 -0.81 15.84
CA TYR A 316 -6.35 0.18 16.15
C TYR A 316 -5.29 -0.32 17.13
N ASP A 317 -5.65 -1.13 18.12
CA ASP A 317 -4.71 -1.62 19.14
C ASP A 317 -3.90 -2.84 18.66
N ARG A 318 -4.46 -3.66 17.75
CA ARG A 318 -3.90 -4.99 17.40
C ARG A 318 -3.45 -5.12 15.97
N LEU A 319 -4.20 -4.55 15.02
CA LEU A 319 -3.96 -4.75 13.59
C LEU A 319 -3.19 -3.58 12.96
N TYR A 320 -3.58 -2.34 13.28
CA TYR A 320 -2.94 -1.13 12.76
C TYR A 320 -1.42 -1.04 13.02
N PRO A 321 -0.87 -1.51 14.17
CA PRO A 321 0.58 -1.53 14.38
C PRO A 321 1.36 -2.43 13.42
N MET A 322 0.69 -3.32 12.67
CA MET A 322 1.31 -4.16 11.63
C MET A 322 1.52 -3.44 10.30
N VAL A 323 0.79 -2.34 10.05
CA VAL A 323 0.79 -1.64 8.75
C VAL A 323 2.20 -1.22 8.30
N PRO A 324 3.09 -0.68 9.16
CA PRO A 324 4.44 -0.29 8.73
C PRO A 324 5.32 -1.46 8.28
N ASP A 325 5.38 -2.56 9.04
CA ASP A 325 6.16 -3.75 8.65
C ASP A 325 5.51 -4.49 7.46
N LEU A 326 4.18 -4.38 7.25
CA LEU A 326 3.51 -4.88 6.03
C LEU A 326 3.84 -4.05 4.79
N ILE A 327 3.87 -2.72 4.91
CA ILE A 327 4.28 -1.80 3.85
C ILE A 327 5.70 -2.14 3.40
N ASP A 328 6.65 -2.23 4.35
CA ASP A 328 8.03 -2.62 4.09
C ASP A 328 8.10 -4.03 3.48
N ALA A 329 7.35 -5.01 4.00
CA ALA A 329 7.33 -6.36 3.44
C ALA A 329 6.83 -6.39 1.99
N ILE A 330 5.78 -5.62 1.64
CA ILE A 330 5.23 -5.57 0.30
C ILE A 330 6.26 -4.98 -0.68
N ASP A 331 6.78 -3.79 -0.36
CA ASP A 331 7.74 -3.13 -1.25
C ASP A 331 9.06 -3.92 -1.35
N PHE A 332 9.60 -4.40 -0.23
CA PHE A 332 10.90 -5.07 -0.22
C PHE A 332 10.87 -6.50 -0.76
N VAL A 333 9.78 -7.27 -0.58
CA VAL A 333 9.62 -8.57 -1.28
C VAL A 333 9.58 -8.32 -2.78
N ASN A 334 8.86 -7.31 -3.24
CA ASN A 334 8.83 -6.98 -4.66
C ASN A 334 10.21 -6.57 -5.16
N ASP A 335 10.92 -5.66 -4.47
CA ASP A 335 12.28 -5.23 -4.84
C ASP A 335 13.27 -6.41 -4.96
N VAL A 336 13.20 -7.40 -4.04
CA VAL A 336 14.01 -8.62 -4.11
C VAL A 336 13.64 -9.44 -5.33
N MET A 337 12.35 -9.75 -5.49
CA MET A 337 11.84 -10.65 -6.52
C MET A 337 11.81 -10.03 -7.93
N SER A 338 11.94 -8.70 -8.04
CA SER A 338 11.97 -7.97 -9.31
C SER A 338 13.36 -7.63 -9.80
N LEU A 339 14.37 -7.58 -8.91
CA LEU A 339 15.75 -7.21 -9.23
C LEU A 339 16.26 -7.82 -10.55
N TYR A 340 16.04 -9.11 -10.77
CA TYR A 340 16.54 -9.79 -11.96
C TYR A 340 15.88 -9.31 -13.26
N LYS A 341 14.54 -9.11 -13.27
CA LYS A 341 13.87 -8.55 -14.47
C LYS A 341 14.39 -7.14 -14.76
N GLU A 342 14.60 -6.34 -13.72
CA GLU A 342 14.97 -4.92 -13.82
C GLU A 342 16.38 -4.73 -14.36
N LEU A 343 17.35 -5.49 -13.81
CA LEU A 343 18.71 -5.52 -14.35
C LEU A 343 18.74 -5.97 -15.81
N ARG A 344 17.93 -6.97 -16.18
CA ARG A 344 17.82 -7.45 -17.58
C ARG A 344 17.09 -6.48 -18.51
N GLN A 345 16.32 -5.54 -17.97
CA GLN A 345 15.65 -4.47 -18.72
C GLN A 345 16.50 -3.18 -18.78
N GLY A 346 17.62 -3.11 -18.06
CA GLY A 346 18.46 -1.91 -17.97
C GLY A 346 17.80 -0.80 -17.15
N GLU A 347 16.93 -1.14 -16.20
CA GLU A 347 16.29 -0.16 -15.33
C GLU A 347 17.33 0.41 -14.34
N ASP A 348 17.62 1.71 -14.44
CA ASP A 348 18.60 2.38 -13.57
C ASP A 348 17.99 2.87 -12.23
N SER A 349 16.67 2.86 -12.11
CA SER A 349 15.89 3.34 -10.96
C SER A 349 15.53 2.25 -9.94
N ILE A 350 16.23 1.11 -9.96
CA ILE A 350 16.01 -0.02 -9.05
C ILE A 350 16.23 0.41 -7.59
N ALA A 351 15.34 0.03 -6.68
CA ALA A 351 15.45 0.37 -5.26
C ALA A 351 16.72 -0.20 -4.61
N ILE A 352 17.13 -1.42 -4.98
CA ILE A 352 18.36 -2.08 -4.54
C ILE A 352 19.62 -1.43 -5.15
N LEU A 353 19.58 -1.00 -6.42
CA LEU A 353 20.70 -0.28 -7.05
C LEU A 353 20.87 1.12 -6.44
N THR A 354 19.76 1.77 -6.11
CA THR A 354 19.73 3.05 -5.39
C THR A 354 20.31 2.92 -3.99
N HIS A 355 19.97 1.83 -3.27
CA HIS A 355 20.58 1.49 -1.99
C HIS A 355 22.10 1.27 -2.11
N SER A 356 22.55 0.50 -3.11
CA SER A 356 23.97 0.28 -3.41
C SER A 356 24.74 1.58 -3.63
N ARG A 357 24.17 2.53 -4.39
CA ARG A 357 24.74 3.86 -4.62
C ARG A 357 24.82 4.70 -3.33
N ILE A 358 23.74 4.78 -2.56
CA ILE A 358 23.68 5.61 -1.33
C ILE A 358 24.62 5.10 -0.24
N HIS A 359 24.73 3.78 -0.08
CA HIS A 359 25.50 3.16 0.99
C HIS A 359 26.92 2.71 0.56
N ASN A 360 27.30 2.95 -0.70
CA ASN A 360 28.57 2.51 -1.29
C ASN A 360 28.83 1.00 -1.10
N LEU A 361 27.79 0.20 -1.36
CA LEU A 361 27.79 -1.26 -1.26
C LEU A 361 27.83 -1.89 -2.66
N SER A 362 28.30 -3.13 -2.76
CA SER A 362 28.05 -3.91 -3.99
C SER A 362 26.55 -4.16 -4.17
N LEU A 363 26.15 -4.46 -5.40
CA LEU A 363 24.76 -4.79 -5.71
C LEU A 363 24.31 -6.06 -4.96
N LEU A 364 25.22 -7.03 -4.78
CA LEU A 364 24.97 -8.27 -4.03
C LEU A 364 24.77 -8.00 -2.53
N GLN A 365 25.59 -7.12 -1.94
CA GLN A 365 25.43 -6.70 -0.55
C GLN A 365 24.08 -5.98 -0.34
N SER A 366 23.68 -5.10 -1.26
CA SER A 366 22.38 -4.42 -1.16
C SER A 366 21.18 -5.36 -1.34
N LEU A 367 21.32 -6.43 -2.14
CA LEU A 367 20.33 -7.50 -2.20
C LEU A 367 20.25 -8.26 -0.87
N GLN A 368 21.39 -8.60 -0.25
CA GLN A 368 21.46 -9.28 1.04
C GLN A 368 20.82 -8.43 2.16
N ASP A 369 21.12 -7.13 2.22
CA ASP A 369 20.51 -6.19 3.18
C ASP A 369 18.98 -6.11 2.99
N ARG A 370 18.51 -6.09 1.73
CA ARG A 370 17.07 -6.07 1.42
C ARG A 370 16.39 -7.39 1.81
N VAL A 371 17.03 -8.53 1.57
CA VAL A 371 16.57 -9.87 2.00
C VAL A 371 16.44 -9.95 3.52
N GLU A 372 17.44 -9.48 4.27
CA GLU A 372 17.40 -9.48 5.73
C GLU A 372 16.29 -8.54 6.26
N ALA A 373 16.09 -7.37 5.62
CA ALA A 373 14.99 -6.47 5.95
C ALA A 373 13.61 -7.15 5.79
N VAL A 374 13.39 -7.94 4.74
CA VAL A 374 12.14 -8.72 4.55
C VAL A 374 11.96 -9.76 5.66
N ILE A 375 13.02 -10.52 5.99
CA ILE A 375 12.98 -11.55 7.05
C ILE A 375 12.65 -10.92 8.40
N LEU A 376 13.21 -9.75 8.70
CA LEU A 376 12.93 -9.00 9.91
C LEU A 376 11.49 -8.48 9.95
N CYS A 377 10.94 -7.98 8.83
CA CYS A 377 9.53 -7.59 8.73
C CYS A 377 8.60 -8.78 9.01
N ARG A 378 8.83 -9.93 8.36
CA ARG A 378 8.06 -11.17 8.62
C ARG A 378 8.13 -11.57 10.09
N THR A 379 9.32 -11.54 10.69
CA THR A 379 9.53 -11.90 12.10
C THR A 379 8.74 -10.99 13.05
N ARG A 380 8.75 -9.67 12.82
CA ARG A 380 7.96 -8.71 13.59
C ARG A 380 6.47 -8.90 13.39
N LEU A 381 6.01 -9.13 12.16
CA LEU A 381 4.60 -9.34 11.85
C LEU A 381 4.04 -10.59 12.54
N LEU A 382 4.79 -11.69 12.56
CA LEU A 382 4.39 -12.89 13.31
C LEU A 382 4.35 -12.63 14.83
N ALA A 383 5.35 -11.92 15.38
CA ALA A 383 5.34 -11.54 16.79
C ALA A 383 4.23 -10.55 17.17
N LEU A 384 3.79 -9.70 16.22
CA LEU A 384 2.60 -8.85 16.37
C LEU A 384 1.31 -9.67 16.28
N ALA A 385 1.25 -10.65 15.37
CA ALA A 385 0.10 -11.52 15.16
C ALA A 385 -0.15 -12.50 16.31
N ASP A 386 0.86 -12.80 17.13
CA ASP A 386 0.71 -13.59 18.36
C ASP A 386 0.09 -12.77 19.51
N ARG A 387 0.22 -11.44 19.53
CA ARG A 387 -0.30 -10.58 20.63
C ARG A 387 -1.81 -10.64 20.88
N PRO A 388 -2.69 -10.85 19.89
CA PRO A 388 -4.13 -10.99 20.11
C PRO A 388 -4.53 -12.40 20.55
N GLY A 389 -3.62 -13.39 20.51
CA GLY A 389 -3.95 -14.79 20.77
C GLY A 389 -4.91 -15.39 19.74
N CYS A 390 -4.80 -14.97 18.48
CA CYS A 390 -5.72 -15.34 17.40
C CYS A 390 -4.95 -15.91 16.21
N ASP A 391 -4.92 -17.24 16.10
CA ASP A 391 -4.19 -17.98 15.06
C ASP A 391 -4.59 -17.52 13.65
N ALA A 392 -5.87 -17.16 13.43
CA ALA A 392 -6.36 -16.67 12.14
C ALA A 392 -5.65 -15.39 11.63
N ILE A 393 -5.06 -14.57 12.51
CA ILE A 393 -4.23 -13.42 12.08
C ILE A 393 -2.84 -13.90 11.67
N LYS A 394 -2.25 -14.83 12.43
CA LYS A 394 -0.96 -15.45 12.11
C LYS A 394 -1.02 -16.18 10.78
N ASP A 395 -2.07 -16.96 10.57
CA ASP A 395 -2.35 -17.69 9.33
C ASP A 395 -2.46 -16.73 8.14
N ARG A 396 -3.17 -15.59 8.27
CA ARG A 396 -3.22 -14.55 7.23
C ARG A 396 -1.84 -14.01 6.88
N ILE A 397 -0.96 -13.75 7.85
CA ILE A 397 0.41 -13.29 7.59
C ILE A 397 1.22 -14.38 6.88
N VAL A 398 1.12 -15.64 7.30
CA VAL A 398 1.80 -16.78 6.64
C VAL A 398 1.29 -16.96 5.21
N THR A 399 -0.02 -16.98 5.01
CA THR A 399 -0.68 -17.08 3.70
C THR A 399 -0.32 -15.90 2.80
N PHE A 400 -0.28 -14.67 3.32
CA PHE A 400 0.14 -13.49 2.55
C PHE A 400 1.57 -13.65 2.00
N PHE A 401 2.55 -14.04 2.83
CA PHE A 401 3.93 -14.23 2.36
C PHE A 401 4.05 -15.37 1.35
N GLN A 402 3.43 -16.53 1.64
CA GLN A 402 3.40 -17.68 0.72
C GLN A 402 2.76 -17.30 -0.63
N GLY A 403 1.59 -16.64 -0.59
CA GLY A 403 0.86 -16.19 -1.76
C GLY A 403 1.62 -15.15 -2.57
N TYR A 404 2.27 -14.18 -1.91
CA TYR A 404 2.96 -13.10 -2.60
C TYR A 404 4.24 -13.55 -3.31
N MET A 405 5.00 -14.46 -2.70
CA MET A 405 6.14 -15.10 -3.37
C MET A 405 5.67 -16.04 -4.50
N SER A 406 4.60 -16.81 -4.28
CA SER A 406 3.98 -17.66 -5.33
C SER A 406 3.48 -16.82 -6.52
N TRP A 407 2.98 -15.62 -6.27
CA TRP A 407 2.57 -14.68 -7.31
C TRP A 407 3.75 -14.24 -8.19
N HIS A 408 4.90 -13.91 -7.59
CA HIS A 408 6.10 -13.55 -8.34
C HIS A 408 6.65 -14.72 -9.19
N PHE A 409 6.57 -15.96 -8.69
CA PHE A 409 6.97 -17.15 -9.46
C PHE A 409 5.95 -17.56 -10.54
N GLY A 410 4.66 -17.36 -10.27
CA GLY A 410 3.56 -17.77 -11.12
C GLY A 410 3.39 -16.95 -12.40
N ILE A 411 3.95 -15.74 -12.43
CA ILE A 411 3.86 -14.84 -13.60
C ILE A 411 5.20 -14.69 -14.32
N LYS A 412 5.21 -14.77 -15.65
CA LYS A 412 6.47 -14.66 -16.44
C LYS A 412 7.18 -13.31 -16.36
N ARG A 413 6.55 -12.23 -15.84
CA ARG A 413 7.15 -10.87 -15.72
C ARG A 413 8.48 -10.87 -14.96
N TYR A 414 8.64 -11.72 -13.94
CA TYR A 414 9.81 -11.69 -13.05
C TYR A 414 10.97 -12.58 -13.46
N ARG A 415 10.76 -13.52 -14.40
CA ARG A 415 11.81 -14.39 -14.98
C ARG A 415 12.63 -15.19 -13.96
N LEU A 416 12.05 -15.47 -12.80
CA LEU A 416 12.71 -16.19 -11.69
C LEU A 416 13.02 -17.66 -12.04
N ASP A 417 12.36 -18.21 -13.05
CA ASP A 417 12.67 -19.52 -13.62
C ASP A 417 14.05 -19.59 -14.30
N GLU A 418 14.63 -18.44 -14.70
CA GLU A 418 15.99 -18.35 -15.23
C GLU A 418 17.08 -18.38 -14.12
N ILE A 419 16.69 -18.09 -12.86
CA ILE A 419 17.60 -18.11 -11.69
C ILE A 419 17.48 -19.43 -10.93
N LEU A 420 16.26 -19.93 -10.75
CA LEU A 420 15.96 -21.10 -9.93
C LEU A 420 15.62 -22.37 -10.73
N CYS A 421 15.71 -22.33 -12.07
CA CYS A 421 15.83 -23.49 -12.98
C CYS A 421 15.15 -24.80 -12.51
N GLY A 422 13.81 -24.80 -12.47
CA GLY A 422 13.02 -26.00 -12.13
C GLY A 422 12.84 -26.29 -10.64
N TRP A 423 13.38 -25.47 -9.73
CA TRP A 423 13.15 -25.59 -8.29
C TRP A 423 11.70 -25.29 -7.88
N TYR A 424 10.99 -24.43 -8.61
CA TYR A 424 9.60 -24.06 -8.31
C TYR A 424 8.60 -24.99 -9.01
N ASN A 425 7.80 -25.72 -8.22
CA ASN A 425 6.81 -26.69 -8.70
C ASN A 425 5.37 -26.14 -8.63
N GLY A 426 5.17 -24.88 -8.23
CA GLY A 426 3.86 -24.21 -8.23
C GLY A 426 3.23 -24.06 -9.61
N GLY A 427 4.04 -24.06 -10.66
CA GLY A 427 3.62 -23.87 -12.05
C GLY A 427 3.41 -22.41 -12.42
N VAL A 428 3.52 -22.13 -13.72
CA VAL A 428 3.28 -20.81 -14.31
C VAL A 428 1.84 -20.72 -14.78
N TRP A 429 1.16 -19.61 -14.47
CA TRP A 429 -0.26 -19.43 -14.77
C TRP A 429 -0.62 -18.03 -15.34
N ALA A 430 0.35 -17.10 -15.46
CA ALA A 430 0.18 -15.84 -16.21
C ALA A 430 1.43 -15.39 -17.00
#